data_AF-K1Y9H7-F1
#
_entry.id   AF-K1Y9H7-F1
#
_cell.length_a   1.000
_cell.length_b   1.000
_cell.length_c   1.000
_cell.angle_alpha   90.00
_cell.angle_beta   90.00
_cell.angle_gamma   90.00
#
_symmetry.space_group_name_H-M   'P 1'
#
loop_
_entity.id
_entity.type
_entity.pdbx_description
1 polymer ?
#
loop_
_entity_poly.entity_id
_entity_poly.type
_entity_poly.pdbx_seq_one_letter_code
_entity_poly.pdbx_strand_id
1 'polypeptide(L)'
;MNLLGISAATDDFFWSQIMIYGCLLAGVYFSVLMKFPQLRLIKDMVGQLFSGQSSASGVSSFQGFAMALGGRVGTGNITGVASAIFFGGPGAAFWM
;
A
#
# COMPACT_ATOMS: atom_id res chain seq x y z
N MET A 1 9.49 20.09 -31.09
CA MET A 1 8.77 19.24 -30.13
C MET A 1 7.66 20.09 -29.53
N ASN A 2 6.41 19.67 -29.66
CA ASN A 2 5.26 20.36 -29.07
C ASN A 2 5.27 20.18 -27.54
N LEU A 3 4.68 21.12 -26.80
CA LEU A 3 4.58 21.03 -25.34
C LEU A 3 3.90 19.72 -24.88
N LEU A 4 2.95 19.23 -25.68
CA LEU A 4 2.26 17.95 -25.46
C LEU A 4 3.19 16.73 -25.50
N GLY A 5 4.20 16.74 -26.39
CA GLY A 5 5.17 15.65 -26.47
C GLY A 5 6.15 15.65 -25.30
N ILE A 6 6.46 16.82 -24.76
CA ILE A 6 7.33 16.96 -23.58
C ILE A 6 6.58 16.55 -22.31
N SER A 7 5.31 16.95 -22.16
CA SER A 7 4.49 16.55 -21.02
C SER A 7 4.27 15.03 -21.00
N ALA A 8 3.89 14.43 -22.14
CA ALA A 8 3.69 12.99 -22.23
C ALA A 8 4.96 12.19 -21.91
N ALA A 9 6.12 12.62 -22.43
CA ALA A 9 7.39 11.97 -22.12
C ALA A 9 7.76 12.06 -20.64
N THR A 10 7.42 13.16 -19.97
CA THR A 10 7.66 13.33 -18.53
C THR A 10 6.72 12.44 -17.72
N ASP A 11 5.44 12.39 -18.11
CA ASP A 11 4.44 11.56 -17.43
C ASP A 11 4.78 10.08 -17.53
N ASP A 12 5.12 9.59 -18.72
CA ASP A 12 5.53 8.20 -18.93
C ASP A 12 6.82 7.85 -18.18
N PHE A 13 7.75 8.81 -18.05
CA PHE A 13 8.99 8.55 -17.33
C PHE A 13 8.75 8.37 -15.83
N PHE A 14 7.99 9.28 -15.20
CA PHE A 14 7.79 9.25 -13.75
C PHE A 14 6.69 8.29 -13.30
N TRP A 15 5.53 8.29 -13.97
CA TRP A 15 4.31 7.61 -13.48
C TRP A 15 4.13 6.18 -13.99
N SER A 16 4.95 5.75 -14.95
CA SER A 16 4.93 4.37 -15.45
C SER A 16 5.95 3.52 -14.68
N GLN A 17 7.00 3.07 -15.35
CA GLN A 17 7.86 2.01 -14.88
C GLN A 17 8.72 2.39 -13.66
N ILE A 18 9.13 3.66 -13.56
CA ILE A 18 10.00 4.13 -12.47
C ILE A 18 9.29 4.07 -11.13
N MET A 19 8.03 4.54 -11.05
CA MET A 19 7.27 4.50 -9.80
C MET A 19 7.02 3.05 -9.36
N ILE A 20 6.67 2.17 -10.29
CA ILE A 20 6.40 0.75 -10.00
C ILE A 20 7.65 0.08 -9.42
N TYR A 21 8.80 0.17 -10.11
CA TYR A 21 10.04 -0.42 -9.62
C TYR A 21 10.56 0.27 -8.37
N GLY A 22 10.43 1.60 -8.26
CA GLY A 22 10.82 2.35 -7.07
C GLY A 22 10.06 1.89 -5.82
N CYS A 23 8.73 1.75 -5.90
CA CYS A 23 7.91 1.27 -4.79
C CYS A 23 8.22 -0.19 -4.43
N LEU A 24 8.36 -1.09 -5.41
CA LEU A 24 8.72 -2.48 -5.17
C LEU A 24 10.10 -2.61 -4.50
N LEU A 25 11.10 -1.89 -5.02
CA LEU A 25 12.45 -1.89 -4.45
C LEU A 25 12.46 -1.32 -3.05
N ALA A 26 11.79 -0.20 -2.80
CA ALA A 26 11.68 0.37 -1.45
C ALA A 26 11.03 -0.62 -0.48
N GLY A 27 9.93 -1.28 -0.88
CA GLY A 27 9.24 -2.27 -0.06
C GLY A 27 10.12 -3.46 0.29
N VAL A 28 10.82 -4.03 -0.69
CA VAL A 28 11.76 -5.14 -0.48
C VAL A 28 12.95 -4.69 0.35
N TYR A 29 13.54 -3.53 0.05
CA TYR A 29 14.69 -2.98 0.76
C TYR A 29 14.39 -2.78 2.25
N PHE A 30 13.29 -2.09 2.58
CA PHE A 30 12.87 -1.88 3.96
C PHE A 30 12.46 -3.18 4.66
N SER A 31 11.85 -4.12 3.94
CA SER A 31 11.54 -5.44 4.48
C SER A 31 12.80 -6.19 4.89
N VAL A 32 13.82 -6.23 4.02
CA VAL A 32 15.09 -6.93 4.29
C VAL A 32 15.85 -6.22 5.41
N LEU A 33 15.97 -4.89 5.37
CA LEU A 33 16.66 -4.10 6.39
C LEU A 33 16.06 -4.30 7.78
N MET A 34 14.72 -4.37 7.88
CA MET A 34 14.00 -4.61 9.14
C MET A 34 13.85 -6.10 9.50
N LYS A 35 14.42 -7.02 8.72
CA LYS A 35 14.33 -8.48 8.90
C LYS A 35 12.88 -9.00 8.86
N PHE A 36 12.14 -8.60 7.83
CA PHE A 36 10.76 -8.98 7.54
C PHE A 36 9.82 -8.84 8.75
N PRO A 37 9.66 -7.63 9.31
CA PRO A 37 8.83 -7.40 10.49
C PRO A 37 7.38 -7.83 10.28
N GLN A 38 6.85 -7.72 9.05
CA GLN A 38 5.51 -8.18 8.67
C GLN A 38 5.29 -9.69 8.91
N LEU A 39 6.34 -10.51 8.88
CA LEU A 39 6.25 -11.95 9.20
C LEU A 39 6.61 -12.22 10.66
N ARG A 40 7.65 -11.54 11.17
CA ARG A 40 8.19 -11.76 12.52
C ARG A 40 7.27 -11.25 13.64
N LEU A 41 6.64 -10.09 13.44
CA LEU A 41 5.93 -9.35 14.49
C LEU A 41 4.41 -9.37 14.32
N ILE A 42 3.86 -10.13 13.37
CA ILE A 42 2.41 -10.17 13.12
C ILE A 42 1.61 -10.60 14.35
N LYS A 43 2.14 -11.58 15.12
CA LYS A 43 1.50 -12.07 16.35
C LYS A 43 1.48 -10.99 17.43
N ASP A 44 2.60 -10.30 17.61
CA ASP A 44 2.72 -9.23 18.59
C ASP A 44 1.80 -8.05 18.22
N MET A 45 1.75 -7.68 16.94
CA MET A 45 0.83 -6.64 16.44
C MET A 45 -0.63 -6.99 16.73
N VAL A 46 -1.06 -8.22 16.42
CA VAL A 46 -2.44 -8.65 16.68
C VAL A 46 -2.73 -8.66 18.17
N GLY A 47 -1.80 -9.17 18.99
CA GLY A 47 -1.92 -9.12 20.45
C GLY A 47 -2.14 -7.70 20.96
N GLN A 48 -1.27 -6.76 20.57
CA GLN A 48 -1.36 -5.35 20.96
C GLN A 48 -2.62 -4.64 20.45
N LEU A 49 -3.13 -5.03 19.28
CA LEU A 49 -4.34 -4.46 18.72
C LEU A 49 -5.57 -4.76 19.58
N PHE A 50 -5.66 -5.99 20.14
CA PHE A 50 -6.78 -6.44 20.95
C PHE A 50 -6.56 -6.26 22.46
N SER A 51 -5.32 -6.22 22.94
CA SER A 51 -4.97 -6.02 24.36
C SER A 51 -4.59 -4.58 24.70
N GLY A 52 -4.58 -3.67 23.73
CA GLY A 52 -4.16 -2.28 23.89
C GLY A 52 -5.08 -1.51 24.83
N GLN A 53 -4.52 -1.08 25.97
CA GLN A 53 -5.21 -0.19 26.91
C GLN A 53 -5.41 1.20 26.29
N SER A 54 -6.42 1.92 26.80
CA SER A 54 -6.67 3.32 26.41
C SER A 54 -5.40 4.15 26.63
N SER A 55 -4.91 4.79 25.57
CA SER A 55 -3.82 5.76 25.69
C SER A 55 -4.35 7.04 26.35
N ALA A 56 -3.50 7.75 27.10
CA ALA A 56 -3.83 9.05 27.70
C ALA A 56 -4.32 10.10 26.67
N SER A 57 -4.09 9.84 25.37
CA SER A 57 -4.53 10.64 24.23
C SER A 57 -5.98 10.36 23.75
N GLY A 58 -6.74 9.49 24.43
CA GLY A 58 -8.18 9.30 24.21
C GLY A 58 -8.61 8.35 23.09
N VAL A 59 -7.66 7.73 22.37
CA VAL A 59 -7.94 6.76 21.30
C VAL A 59 -7.22 5.45 21.60
N SER A 60 -7.94 4.32 21.51
CA SER A 60 -7.36 2.98 21.69
C SER A 60 -6.57 2.51 20.46
N SER A 61 -5.65 1.56 20.64
CA SER A 61 -4.88 0.97 19.54
C SER A 61 -5.78 0.44 18.41
N PHE A 62 -6.90 -0.21 18.76
CA PHE A 62 -7.89 -0.68 17.80
C PHE A 62 -8.59 0.47 17.07
N GLN A 63 -8.99 1.53 17.78
CA GLN A 63 -9.65 2.68 17.16
C GLN A 63 -8.71 3.40 16.17
N GLY A 64 -7.44 3.58 16.53
CA GLY A 64 -6.43 4.16 15.64
C GLY A 64 -6.23 3.33 14.37
N PHE A 65 -6.14 2.01 14.52
CA PHE A 65 -6.09 1.07 13.40
C PHE A 65 -7.34 1.12 12.52
N ALA A 66 -8.53 1.12 13.12
CA ALA A 66 -9.80 1.18 12.38
C ALA A 66 -9.94 2.50 11.59
N MET A 67 -9.51 3.63 12.17
CA MET A 67 -9.47 4.91 11.44
C MET A 67 -8.50 4.87 10.25
N ALA A 68 -7.30 4.33 10.44
CA ALA A 68 -6.32 4.18 9.37
C ALA A 68 -6.79 3.22 8.26
N LEU A 69 -7.46 2.11 8.61
CA LEU A 69 -8.07 1.20 7.65
C LEU A 69 -9.22 1.87 6.89
N GLY A 70 -10.10 2.58 7.59
CA GLY A 70 -11.24 3.28 6.99
C GLY A 70 -10.80 4.33 5.95
N GLY A 71 -9.67 5.00 6.18
CA GLY A 71 -9.10 5.95 5.21
C GLY A 71 -8.46 5.29 3.97
N ARG A 72 -8.13 4.00 4.04
CA ARG A 72 -7.45 3.26 2.96
C ARG A 72 -8.39 2.35 2.18
N VAL A 73 -9.51 1.91 2.77
CA VAL A 73 -10.51 1.07 2.10
C VAL A 73 -11.58 1.96 1.49
N GLY A 74 -11.74 1.90 0.17
CA GLY A 74 -12.77 2.68 -0.53
C GLY A 74 -13.07 2.15 -1.93
N THR A 75 -13.99 2.83 -2.61
CA THR A 75 -14.44 2.48 -3.97
C THR A 75 -13.27 2.39 -4.95
N GLY A 76 -12.24 3.23 -4.77
CA GLY A 76 -11.03 3.21 -5.60
C GLY A 76 -10.31 1.86 -5.60
N ASN A 77 -10.19 1.19 -4.44
CA ASN A 77 -9.56 -0.13 -4.39
C ASN A 77 -10.42 -1.19 -5.08
N ILE A 78 -11.75 -1.13 -4.90
CA ILE A 78 -12.67 -2.11 -5.49
C ILE A 78 -12.66 -1.98 -7.02
N THR A 79 -12.88 -0.77 -7.54
CA THR A 79 -12.86 -0.49 -8.98
C THR A 79 -11.47 -0.73 -9.57
N GLY A 80 -10.41 -0.39 -8.84
CA GLY A 80 -9.02 -0.64 -9.25
C GLY A 80 -8.72 -2.12 -9.39
N VAL A 81 -9.10 -2.93 -8.39
CA VAL A 81 -8.94 -4.39 -8.43
C VAL A 81 -9.74 -4.99 -9.58
N ALA A 82 -11.02 -4.59 -9.73
CA ALA A 82 -11.88 -5.05 -10.81
C ALA A 82 -11.28 -4.70 -12.20
N SER A 83 -10.79 -3.48 -12.38
CA SER A 83 -10.18 -3.03 -13.63
C SER A 83 -8.87 -3.77 -13.92
N ALA A 84 -8.03 -3.97 -12.90
CA ALA A 84 -6.78 -4.71 -13.04
C ALA A 84 -7.02 -6.17 -13.44
N ILE A 85 -8.03 -6.83 -12.85
CA ILE A 85 -8.42 -8.20 -13.26
C ILE A 85 -9.03 -8.20 -14.66
N PHE A 86 -9.87 -7.20 -14.98
CA PHE A 86 -10.50 -7.10 -16.30
C PHE A 86 -9.48 -6.93 -17.42
N PHE A 87 -8.50 -6.05 -17.26
CA PHE A 87 -7.47 -5.77 -18.28
C PHE A 87 -6.26 -6.72 -18.20
N GLY A 88 -5.85 -7.13 -17.01
CA GLY A 88 -4.65 -7.94 -16.76
C GLY A 88 -4.91 -9.44 -16.56
N GLY A 89 -6.18 -9.86 -16.53
CA GLY A 89 -6.58 -11.23 -16.26
C GLY A 89 -6.49 -11.61 -14.77
N PRO A 90 -6.82 -12.87 -14.42
CA PRO A 90 -6.88 -13.32 -13.03
C PRO A 90 -5.53 -13.28 -12.30
N GLY A 91 -4.41 -13.31 -13.04
CA GLY A 91 -3.07 -13.19 -12.48
C GLY A 91 -2.79 -11.83 -11.83
N ALA A 92 -3.56 -10.79 -12.16
CA ALA A 92 -3.43 -9.47 -11.53
C ALA A 92 -3.67 -9.51 -10.02
N ALA A 93 -4.53 -10.42 -9.54
CA ALA A 93 -4.81 -10.59 -8.11
C ALA A 93 -3.61 -11.09 -7.30
N PHE A 94 -2.66 -11.79 -7.94
CA PHE A 94 -1.44 -12.27 -7.26
C PHE A 94 -0.44 -11.14 -7.00
N TRP A 95 -0.43 -10.10 -7.83
CA TRP A 95 0.55 -9.00 -7.76
C TRP A 95 0.12 -7.82 -6.87
N MET A 96 -1.09 -7.87 -6.30
CA MET A 96 -1.62 -6.89 -5.35
C MET A 96 -1.19 -7.22 -3.92
#